data_AF-A0A378WEL7-F1
#
_entry.id   AF-A0A378WEL7-F1
#
_cell.length_a   1.000
_cell.length_b   1.000
_cell.length_c   1.000
_cell.angle_alpha   90.00
_cell.angle_beta   90.00
_cell.angle_gamma   90.00
#
_symmetry.space_group_name_H-M   'P 1'
#
loop_
_entity.id
_entity.type
_entity.pdbx_description
1 polymer ?
#
loop_
_entity_poly.entity_id
_entity_poly.type
_entity_poly.pdbx_seq_one_letter_code
_entity_poly.pdbx_strand_id
1 'polypeptide(L)'
;MAADGILYDFGANAGHLEDITGMANAIQEVRQDIQQIFQALGEVYTGEGATALNTAHHEVDNMLDEALNTVVVTQKQAQDQQDAMQAMDRANAAAF
;
A
#
# COMPACT_ATOMS: atom_id res chain seq x y z
N MET A 1 -2.41 36.59 19.05
CA MET A 1 -3.69 35.86 19.07
C MET A 1 -3.45 34.53 18.37
N ALA A 2 -3.89 33.46 19.03
CA ALA A 2 -3.56 32.04 18.81
C ALA A 2 -3.07 31.69 17.39
N ALA A 3 -1.83 31.19 17.32
CA ALA A 3 -1.52 30.16 16.34
C ALA A 3 -2.47 29.01 16.69
N ASP A 4 -3.56 28.90 15.94
CA ASP A 4 -4.48 27.78 15.96
C ASP A 4 -3.64 26.59 15.47
N GLY A 5 -2.89 26.03 16.41
CA GLY A 5 -1.88 25.02 16.15
C GLY A 5 -2.62 23.82 15.61
N ILE A 6 -2.46 23.58 14.31
CA ILE A 6 -2.75 22.28 13.72
C ILE A 6 -1.89 21.30 14.53
N LEU A 7 -2.50 20.69 15.55
CA LEU A 7 -1.86 19.70 16.40
C LEU A 7 -1.71 18.47 15.52
N TYR A 8 -0.55 18.35 14.91
CA TYR A 8 -0.25 17.20 14.07
C TYR A 8 0.11 16.02 14.94
N ASP A 9 -0.71 14.99 14.87
CA ASP A 9 -0.52 13.77 15.63
C ASP A 9 0.47 12.86 14.89
N PHE A 10 1.76 13.06 15.17
CA PHE A 10 2.84 12.21 14.67
C PHE A 10 2.66 10.74 15.10
N GLY A 11 2.01 10.48 16.24
CA GLY A 11 1.74 9.13 16.73
C GLY A 11 0.69 8.40 15.90
N ALA A 12 -0.41 9.08 15.57
CA ALA A 12 -1.42 8.55 14.66
C ALA A 12 -0.82 8.25 13.27
N ASN A 13 0.04 9.13 12.75
CA ASN A 13 0.68 8.90 11.46
C ASN A 13 1.71 7.76 11.47
N ALA A 14 2.44 7.56 12.57
CA ALA A 14 3.32 6.42 12.72
C ALA A 14 2.52 5.10 12.73
N GLY A 15 1.39 5.06 13.43
CA GLY A 15 0.48 3.90 13.44
C GLY A 15 -0.07 3.61 12.04
N HIS A 16 -0.51 4.64 11.31
CA HIS A 16 -0.99 4.46 9.93
C HIS A 16 0.09 3.95 8.98
N LEU A 17 1.36 4.36 9.13
CA LEU A 17 2.47 3.83 8.33
C LEU A 17 2.74 2.35 8.61
N GLU A 18 2.60 1.92 9.86
CA GLU A 18 2.71 0.52 10.26
C GLU A 18 1.58 -0.32 9.65
N ASP A 19 0.34 0.18 9.72
CA ASP A 19 -0.84 -0.45 9.10
C ASP A 19 -0.66 -0.60 7.58
N ILE A 20 -0.21 0.45 6.90
CA ILE A 20 0.08 0.47 5.46
C ILE A 20 1.14 -0.58 5.10
N THR A 21 2.20 -0.69 5.92
CA THR A 21 3.24 -1.70 5.72
C THR A 21 2.68 -3.11 5.93
N GLY A 22 1.81 -3.30 6.93
CA GLY A 22 1.07 -4.54 7.15
C GLY A 22 0.20 -4.93 5.95
N MET A 23 -0.51 -3.96 5.37
CA MET A 23 -1.33 -4.17 4.17
C MET A 23 -0.48 -4.56 2.95
N ALA A 24 0.69 -3.93 2.76
CA ALA A 24 1.60 -4.29 1.66
C ALA A 24 2.06 -5.76 1.77
N ASN A 25 2.41 -6.20 2.97
CA ASN A 25 2.82 -7.59 3.22
C ASN A 25 1.65 -8.55 2.98
N ALA A 26 0.44 -8.23 3.45
CA ALA A 26 -0.74 -9.04 3.23
C ALA A 26 -1.09 -9.17 1.73
N ILE A 27 -0.93 -8.11 0.94
CA ILE A 27 -1.13 -8.16 -0.52
C ILE A 27 -0.12 -9.11 -1.18
N GLN A 28 1.14 -9.11 -0.74
CA GLN A 28 2.16 -10.02 -1.26
C GLN A 28 1.87 -11.49 -0.90
N GLU A 29 1.40 -11.75 0.32
CA GLU A 29 0.99 -13.10 0.75
C GLU A 29 -0.18 -13.61 -0.09
N VAL A 30 -1.24 -12.81 -0.21
CA VAL A 30 -2.41 -13.13 -1.04
C VAL A 30 -2.02 -13.39 -2.50
N ARG A 31 -1.06 -12.62 -3.05
CA ARG A 31 -0.55 -12.86 -4.40
C ARG A 31 0.11 -14.24 -4.54
N GLN A 32 0.91 -14.66 -3.56
CA GLN A 32 1.55 -15.97 -3.59
C GLN A 32 0.53 -17.10 -3.49
N ASP A 33 -0.49 -16.96 -2.63
CA ASP A 33 -1.56 -17.93 -2.50
C ASP A 33 -2.38 -18.06 -3.78
N ILE A 34 -2.71 -16.93 -4.40
CA ILE A 34 -3.44 -16.90 -5.66
C ILE A 34 -2.62 -17.58 -6.76
N GLN A 35 -1.32 -17.29 -6.88
CA GLN A 35 -0.45 -17.97 -7.85
C GLN A 35 -0.44 -19.49 -7.66
N GLN A 36 -0.38 -19.98 -6.43
CA GLN A 36 -0.42 -21.41 -6.13
C GLN A 36 -1.76 -22.04 -6.57
N ILE A 37 -2.88 -21.36 -6.30
CA ILE A 37 -4.20 -21.82 -6.71
C ILE A 37 -4.30 -21.89 -8.24
N PHE A 38 -3.85 -20.85 -8.95
CA PHE A 38 -3.89 -20.82 -10.41
C PHE A 38 -2.98 -21.87 -11.06
N GLN A 39 -1.81 -22.15 -10.47
CA GLN A 39 -0.95 -23.26 -10.90
C GLN A 39 -1.66 -24.61 -10.75
N ALA A 40 -2.24 -24.88 -9.57
CA ALA A 40 -2.95 -26.13 -9.33
C ALA A 40 -4.17 -26.30 -10.26
N LEU A 41 -4.92 -25.22 -10.52
CA LEU A 41 -6.03 -25.24 -11.47
C LEU A 41 -5.54 -25.45 -12.91
N GLY A 42 -4.39 -24.88 -13.29
CA GLY A 42 -3.79 -25.04 -14.61
C GLY A 42 -3.38 -26.47 -14.94
N GLU A 43 -3.13 -27.32 -13.94
CA GLU A 43 -2.86 -28.75 -14.14
C GLU A 43 -4.10 -29.54 -14.56
N VAL A 44 -5.29 -29.07 -14.17
CA VAL A 44 -6.57 -29.78 -14.37
C VAL A 44 -7.33 -29.23 -15.58
N TYR A 45 -7.29 -27.91 -15.80
CA TYR A 45 -7.96 -27.26 -16.92
C TYR A 45 -7.11 -27.35 -18.19
N THR A 46 -7.71 -27.79 -19.29
CA THR A 46 -7.07 -27.84 -20.62
C THR A 46 -7.97 -27.19 -21.67
N GLY A 47 -7.39 -26.82 -22.82
CA GLY A 47 -8.13 -26.19 -23.91
C GLY A 47 -8.68 -24.80 -23.54
N GLU A 48 -9.93 -24.52 -23.90
CA GLU A 48 -10.56 -23.21 -23.72
C GLU A 48 -10.68 -22.79 -22.24
N GLY A 49 -10.85 -23.76 -21.33
CA GLY A 49 -10.89 -23.51 -19.88
C GLY A 49 -9.55 -23.02 -19.32
N ALA A 50 -8.43 -23.53 -19.85
CA ALA A 50 -7.10 -23.07 -19.46
C ALA A 50 -6.83 -21.63 -19.92
N THR A 51 -7.31 -21.27 -21.12
CA THR A 51 -7.21 -19.90 -21.63
C THR A 51 -8.00 -18.92 -20.74
N ALA A 52 -9.25 -19.26 -20.40
CA ALA A 52 -10.07 -18.44 -19.51
C ALA A 52 -9.44 -18.29 -18.12
N LEU A 53 -8.87 -19.38 -17.58
CA LEU A 53 -8.16 -19.38 -16.31
C LEU A 53 -6.94 -18.46 -16.34
N ASN A 54 -6.13 -18.52 -17.39
CA ASN A 54 -4.97 -17.62 -17.54
C ASN A 54 -5.39 -16.15 -17.66
N THR A 55 -6.47 -15.85 -18.38
CA THR A 55 -7.02 -14.48 -18.45
C THR A 55 -7.43 -14.00 -17.06
N ALA A 56 -8.18 -14.81 -16.32
CA ALA A 56 -8.60 -14.46 -14.97
C ALA A 56 -7.40 -14.27 -14.02
N HIS A 57 -6.35 -15.09 -14.16
CA HIS A 57 -5.12 -14.92 -13.40
C HIS A 57 -4.47 -13.56 -13.64
N HIS A 58 -4.34 -13.17 -14.92
CA HIS A 58 -3.79 -11.87 -15.29
C HIS A 58 -4.63 -10.70 -14.78
N GLU A 59 -5.95 -10.81 -14.82
CA GLU A 59 -6.84 -9.77 -14.27
C GLU A 59 -6.63 -9.61 -12.76
N VAL A 60 -6.53 -10.71 -12.03
CA VAL A 60 -6.28 -10.70 -10.58
C VAL A 60 -4.90 -10.13 -10.26
N ASP A 61 -3.86 -10.51 -11.00
CA ASP A 61 -2.52 -9.94 -10.85
C ASP A 61 -2.53 -8.42 -11.04
N ASN A 62 -3.22 -7.92 -12.07
CA ASN A 62 -3.35 -6.48 -12.31
C ASN A 62 -4.05 -5.76 -11.15
N MET A 63 -5.12 -6.34 -10.60
CA MET A 63 -5.81 -5.76 -9.44
C MET A 63 -4.91 -5.71 -8.20
N LEU A 64 -4.10 -6.75 -7.97
CA LEU A 64 -3.16 -6.80 -6.86
C LEU A 64 -2.01 -5.79 -7.05
N ASP A 65 -1.58 -5.54 -8.28
CA ASP A 65 -0.60 -4.50 -8.60
C ASP A 65 -1.15 -3.10 -8.35
N GLU A 66 -2.40 -2.82 -8.73
CA GLU A 66 -3.05 -1.55 -8.43
C GLU A 66 -3.21 -1.32 -6.93
N ALA A 67 -3.61 -2.35 -6.18
CA ALA A 67 -3.71 -2.30 -4.73
C ALA A 67 -2.33 -2.02 -4.09
N LEU A 68 -1.30 -2.74 -4.51
CA LEU A 68 0.06 -2.54 -4.00
C LEU A 68 0.59 -1.13 -4.31
N ASN A 69 0.36 -0.64 -5.53
CA ASN A 69 0.78 0.69 -5.94
C ASN A 69 0.07 1.77 -5.11
N THR A 70 -1.22 1.60 -4.84
CA THR A 70 -1.99 2.49 -3.97
C THR A 70 -1.37 2.55 -2.57
N VAL A 71 -1.06 1.39 -1.98
CA VAL A 71 -0.42 1.29 -0.65
C VAL A 71 0.95 1.99 -0.64
N VAL A 72 1.78 1.76 -1.66
CA VAL A 72 3.11 2.41 -1.79
C VAL A 72 2.98 3.93 -1.93
N VAL A 73 2.02 4.41 -2.74
CA VAL A 73 1.76 5.85 -2.90
C VAL A 73 1.30 6.46 -1.58
N THR A 74 0.37 5.82 -0.86
CA THR A 74 -0.09 6.29 0.44
C THR A 74 1.05 6.32 1.46
N GLN A 75 1.91 5.29 1.49
CA GLN A 75 3.10 5.25 2.35
C GLN A 75 4.02 6.44 2.07
N LYS A 76 4.32 6.70 0.80
CA LYS A 76 5.16 7.82 0.39
C LYS A 76 4.56 9.16 0.75
N GLN A 77 3.26 9.36 0.51
CA GLN A 77 2.56 10.59 0.88
C GLN A 77 2.60 10.84 2.39
N ALA A 78 2.46 9.79 3.20
CA ALA A 78 2.56 9.89 4.65
C ALA A 78 3.98 10.25 5.11
N GLN A 79 5.02 9.67 4.50
CA GLN A 79 6.42 10.05 4.75
C GLN A 79 6.71 11.50 4.35
N ASP A 80 6.34 11.90 3.14
CA ASP A 80 6.55 13.27 2.63
C ASP A 80 5.86 14.31 3.54
N GLN A 81 4.67 13.99 4.06
CA GLN A 81 3.99 14.86 5.02
C GLN A 81 4.73 14.94 6.37
N GLN A 82 5.22 13.82 6.91
CA GLN A 82 5.99 13.83 8.16
C GLN A 82 7.25 14.69 8.02
N ASP A 83 7.99 14.55 6.91
CA ASP A 83 9.20 15.32 6.64
C ASP A 83 8.92 16.82 6.51
N ALA A 84 7.86 17.18 5.78
CA ALA A 84 7.44 18.58 5.61
C ALA A 84 7.04 19.22 6.95
N MET A 85 6.32 18.49 7.80
CA MET A 85 5.89 18.95 9.12
C MET A 85 7.07 19.15 10.07
N GLN A 86 8.01 18.20 10.12
CA GLN A 86 9.23 18.35 10.92
C GLN A 86 10.12 19.49 10.44
N ALA A 87 10.18 19.75 9.13
CA ALA A 87 10.91 20.88 8.57
C ALA A 87 10.25 22.21 8.96
N MET A 88 8.90 22.28 8.90
CA MET A 88 8.14 23.46 9.28
C MET A 88 8.24 23.75 10.78
N ASP A 89 8.17 22.73 11.63
CA ASP A 89 8.35 22.87 13.08
C ASP A 89 9.76 23.35 13.43
N ARG A 90 10.80 22.79 12.81
CA ARG A 90 12.17 23.30 12.95
C ARG A 90 12.33 24.74 12.48
N ALA A 91 11.72 25.12 11.37
CA ALA A 91 11.76 26.49 10.87
C ALA A 91 11.04 27.48 11.79
N ASN A 92 9.90 27.09 12.35
CA ASN A 92 9.15 27.89 13.32
C ASN A 92 9.86 28.00 14.67
N ALA A 93 10.47 26.91 15.16
CA ALA A 93 11.26 26.90 16.38
C ALA A 93 12.56 27.70 16.26
N ALA A 94 13.14 27.80 15.06
CA ALA A 94 14.32 28.64 14.78
C ALA A 94 13.98 30.13 14.58
N ALA A 95 12.70 30.46 14.38
CA ALA A 95 12.22 31.83 14.22
C ALA A 95 11.81 32.51 15.54
N PHE A 96 11.89 31.79 16.66
CA PHE A 96 11.68 32.28 18.03
C PHE A 96 12.99 32.26 18.82
#